data_AF-A0A4Q3F842-F1
#
_entry.id   AF-A0A4Q3F842-F1
#
_cell.length_a   1.000
_cell.length_b   1.000
_cell.length_c   1.000
_cell.angle_alpha   90.00
_cell.angle_beta   90.00
_cell.angle_gamma   90.00
#
_symmetry.space_group_name_H-M   'P 1'
#
loop_
_entity.id
_entity.type
_entity.pdbx_description
1 polymer ?
#
loop_
_entity_poly.entity_id
_entity_poly.type
_entity_poly.pdbx_seq_one_letter_code
_entity_poly.pdbx_strand_id
1 'polypeptide(L)'
;MMEKSKKYLSDILMSISLIEEFVVGIDHFNDYENDRKTQSAVERQLGIIGEALTKLRKFEPAILIENDRQIIGFRNRIIHAYDSVDNSIVWAIIKRHLKNLKNDVLLLITD
;
A
#
# COMPACT_ATOMS: atom_id res chain seq x y z
N MET A 1 -4.88 -21.67 0.38
CA MET A 1 -4.94 -20.41 1.17
C MET A 1 -6.20 -20.37 2.04
N MET A 2 -6.08 -19.95 3.30
CA MET A 2 -7.20 -19.78 4.23
C MET A 2 -8.10 -18.59 3.86
N GLU A 3 -9.39 -18.65 4.23
CA GLU A 3 -10.36 -17.56 3.96
C GLU A 3 -9.94 -16.20 4.52
N LYS A 4 -9.30 -16.18 5.71
CA LYS A 4 -8.78 -14.93 6.29
C LYS A 4 -7.65 -14.33 5.47
N SER A 5 -6.79 -15.15 4.87
CA SER A 5 -5.67 -14.70 4.05
C SER A 5 -6.16 -14.12 2.73
N LYS A 6 -7.15 -14.75 2.09
CA LYS A 6 -7.86 -14.20 0.92
C LYS A 6 -8.44 -12.82 1.21
N LYS A 7 -9.04 -12.64 2.40
CA LYS A 7 -9.54 -11.33 2.83
C LYS A 7 -8.42 -10.28 2.88
N TYR A 8 -7.27 -10.59 3.48
CA TYR A 8 -6.16 -9.63 3.55
C TYR A 8 -5.58 -9.29 2.17
N LEU A 9 -5.46 -10.28 1.28
CA LEU A 9 -5.05 -10.02 -0.11
C LEU A 9 -6.07 -9.15 -0.85
N SER A 10 -7.36 -9.38 -0.64
CA SER A 10 -8.43 -8.54 -1.20
C SER A 10 -8.39 -7.11 -0.65
N ASP A 11 -8.19 -6.93 0.66
CA ASP A 11 -8.04 -5.60 1.29
C ASP A 11 -6.85 -4.83 0.66
N ILE A 12 -5.74 -5.52 0.35
CA ILE A 12 -4.58 -4.94 -0.32
C ILE A 12 -4.95 -4.50 -1.74
N LEU A 13 -5.57 -5.36 -2.55
CA LEU A 13 -5.95 -5.01 -3.93
C LEU A 13 -6.94 -3.85 -3.98
N MET A 14 -7.93 -3.84 -3.09
CA MET A 14 -8.89 -2.74 -3.01
C MET A 14 -8.19 -1.42 -2.66
N SER A 15 -7.28 -1.45 -1.69
CA SER A 15 -6.52 -0.26 -1.28
C SER A 15 -5.63 0.25 -2.41
N ILE A 16 -4.98 -0.65 -3.16
CA ILE A 16 -4.19 -0.30 -4.35
C ILE A 16 -5.08 0.35 -5.42
N SER A 17 -6.25 -0.23 -5.72
CA SER A 17 -7.18 0.31 -6.71
C SER A 17 -7.67 1.70 -6.33
N LEU A 18 -7.95 1.94 -5.05
CA LEU A 18 -8.34 3.26 -4.56
C LEU A 18 -7.20 4.28 -4.70
N ILE A 19 -5.96 3.90 -4.38
CA ILE A 19 -4.80 4.78 -4.60
C ILE A 19 -4.68 5.15 -6.08
N GLU A 20 -4.77 4.17 -6.98
CA GLU A 20 -4.71 4.38 -8.42
C GLU A 20 -5.83 5.33 -8.90
N GLU A 21 -7.03 5.21 -8.35
CA GLU A 21 -8.16 6.10 -8.63
C GLU A 21 -7.92 7.53 -8.13
N PHE A 22 -7.42 7.69 -6.91
CA PHE A 22 -7.19 9.02 -6.31
C PHE A 22 -6.12 9.83 -7.04
N VAL A 23 -5.17 9.17 -7.69
CA VAL A 23 -4.09 9.84 -8.43
C VAL A 23 -4.36 9.99 -9.92
N VAL A 24 -5.57 9.64 -10.39
CA VAL A 24 -5.98 9.89 -11.78
C VAL A 24 -5.90 11.39 -12.07
N GLY A 25 -5.21 11.75 -13.16
CA GLY A 25 -5.01 13.14 -13.56
C GLY A 25 -3.93 13.89 -12.78
N ILE A 26 -3.20 13.21 -11.88
CA ILE A 26 -2.03 13.73 -11.18
C ILE A 26 -0.78 13.11 -11.80
N ASP A 27 -0.12 13.86 -12.68
CA ASP A 27 1.02 13.35 -13.44
C ASP A 27 2.37 13.68 -12.79
N HIS A 28 2.44 14.81 -12.09
CA HIS A 28 3.68 15.32 -11.50
C HIS A 28 3.65 15.36 -9.97
N PHE A 29 4.83 15.24 -9.37
CA PHE A 29 4.99 15.29 -7.91
C PHE A 29 4.45 16.60 -7.32
N ASN A 30 4.70 17.74 -7.97
CA ASN A 30 4.28 19.04 -7.46
C ASN A 30 2.74 19.16 -7.41
N ASP A 31 2.02 18.52 -8.34
CA ASP A 31 0.56 18.50 -8.33
C ASP A 31 0.05 17.66 -7.14
N TYR A 32 0.67 16.51 -6.91
CA TYR A 32 0.40 15.68 -5.73
C TYR A 32 0.71 16.42 -4.42
N GLU A 33 1.86 17.09 -4.33
CA GLU A 33 2.33 17.81 -3.14
C GLU A 33 1.40 18.99 -2.75
N ASN A 34 0.71 19.57 -3.73
CA ASN A 34 -0.25 20.64 -3.48
C ASN A 34 -1.68 20.14 -3.19
N ASP A 35 -1.97 18.84 -3.35
CA ASP A 35 -3.27 18.24 -3.05
C ASP A 35 -3.26 17.44 -1.74
N ARG A 36 -3.49 18.14 -0.62
CA ARG A 36 -3.55 17.54 0.72
C ARG A 36 -4.66 16.50 0.89
N LYS A 37 -5.75 16.63 0.13
CA LYS A 37 -6.87 15.67 0.22
C LYS A 37 -6.43 14.34 -0.37
N THR A 38 -5.80 14.38 -1.54
CA THR A 38 -5.28 13.17 -2.18
C THR A 38 -4.13 12.55 -1.37
N GLN A 39 -3.23 13.36 -0.80
CA GLN A 39 -2.21 12.87 0.15
C GLN A 39 -2.85 12.08 1.31
N SER A 40 -3.80 12.69 2.00
CA SER A 40 -4.48 12.06 3.14
C SER A 40 -5.20 10.76 2.76
N ALA A 41 -5.84 10.74 1.57
CA ALA A 41 -6.51 9.56 1.06
C ALA A 41 -5.53 8.42 0.73
N VAL A 42 -4.41 8.75 0.08
CA VAL A 42 -3.35 7.78 -0.28
C VAL A 42 -2.69 7.22 0.98
N GLU A 43 -2.28 8.06 1.93
CA GLU A 43 -1.65 7.63 3.19
C GLU A 43 -2.54 6.66 3.96
N ARG A 44 -3.86 6.94 4.01
CA ARG A 44 -4.83 6.05 4.64
C ARG A 44 -4.82 4.65 4.01
N GLN A 45 -4.79 4.56 2.68
CA GLN A 45 -4.76 3.29 1.96
C GLN A 45 -3.43 2.56 2.13
N LEU A 46 -2.30 3.28 2.09
CA LEU A 46 -0.97 2.69 2.37
C LEU A 46 -0.90 2.11 3.79
N GLY A 47 -1.55 2.77 4.76
CA GLY A 47 -1.72 2.23 6.11
C GLY A 47 -2.53 0.93 6.17
N ILE A 48 -3.61 0.82 5.36
CA ILE A 48 -4.42 -0.41 5.26
C ILE A 48 -3.59 -1.54 4.65
N ILE A 49 -2.85 -1.26 3.57
CA ILE A 49 -1.96 -2.24 2.92
C ILE A 49 -0.96 -2.80 3.92
N GLY A 50 -0.26 -1.94 4.68
CA GLY A 50 0.72 -2.40 5.66
C GLY A 50 0.10 -3.21 6.81
N GLU A 51 -1.10 -2.85 7.26
CA GLU A 51 -1.84 -3.60 8.28
C GLU A 51 -2.26 -4.99 7.76
N ALA A 52 -2.77 -5.06 6.53
CA ALA A 52 -3.17 -6.31 5.90
C ALA A 52 -1.97 -7.24 5.68
N LEU A 53 -0.82 -6.73 5.21
CA LEU A 53 0.43 -7.48 5.10
C LEU A 53 0.92 -8.00 6.46
N THR A 54 0.85 -7.17 7.50
CA THR A 54 1.22 -7.58 8.86
C THR A 54 0.37 -8.76 9.33
N LYS A 55 -0.94 -8.71 9.10
CA LYS A 55 -1.86 -9.80 9.46
C LYS A 55 -1.60 -11.04 8.61
N LEU A 56 -1.50 -10.89 7.28
CA LEU A 56 -1.20 -11.99 6.37
C LEU A 56 0.04 -12.75 6.80
N ARG A 57 1.15 -12.05 7.06
CA ARG A 57 2.40 -12.69 7.50
C ARG A 57 2.28 -13.44 8.82
N LYS A 58 1.41 -12.98 9.74
CA LYS A 58 1.13 -13.67 11.00
C LYS A 58 0.31 -14.94 10.79
N PHE A 59 -0.65 -14.93 9.86
CA PHE A 59 -1.56 -16.06 9.62
C PHE A 59 -0.99 -17.09 8.65
N GLU A 60 -0.31 -16.66 7.59
CA GLU A 60 0.32 -17.50 6.57
C GLU A 60 1.77 -17.06 6.31
N PRO A 61 2.70 -17.37 7.23
CA PRO A 61 4.11 -16.95 7.13
C PRO A 61 4.86 -17.59 5.95
N ALA A 62 4.29 -18.60 5.31
CA ALA A 62 4.84 -19.24 4.11
C ALA A 62 4.62 -18.41 2.83
N ILE A 63 3.65 -17.48 2.83
CA ILE A 63 3.46 -16.54 1.72
C ILE A 63 4.58 -15.50 1.77
N LEU A 64 5.32 -15.39 0.67
CA LEU A 64 6.38 -14.42 0.50
C LEU A 64 5.93 -13.36 -0.51
N ILE A 65 5.89 -12.11 -0.07
CA ILE A 65 5.65 -10.94 -0.91
C ILE A 65 6.93 -10.11 -0.89
N GLU A 66 7.36 -9.62 -2.05
CA GLU A 66 8.59 -8.84 -2.12
C GLU A 66 8.43 -7.53 -1.33
N ASN A 67 9.45 -7.16 -0.56
CA ASN A 67 9.50 -5.90 0.19
C ASN A 67 8.39 -5.71 1.25
N ASP A 68 7.69 -6.77 1.65
CA ASP A 68 6.62 -6.74 2.67
C ASP A 68 7.03 -6.00 3.96
N ARG A 69 8.25 -6.26 4.46
CA ARG A 69 8.83 -5.63 5.65
C ARG A 69 8.96 -4.11 5.50
N GLN A 70 9.32 -3.64 4.32
CA GLN A 70 9.50 -2.21 4.05
C GLN A 70 8.14 -1.52 4.04
N ILE A 71 7.13 -2.14 3.43
CA ILE A 71 5.75 -1.62 3.40
C ILE A 71 5.15 -1.56 4.81
N ILE A 72 5.36 -2.60 5.62
CA ILE A 72 4.93 -2.62 7.03
C ILE A 72 5.66 -1.53 7.83
N GLY A 73 6.97 -1.36 7.61
CA GLY A 73 7.76 -0.29 8.23
C GLY A 73 7.25 1.10 7.85
N PHE A 74 6.89 1.31 6.59
CA PHE A 74 6.32 2.57 6.10
C PHE A 74 4.97 2.87 6.74
N ARG A 75 4.08 1.88 6.89
CA ARG A 75 2.82 2.01 7.65
C ARG A 75 3.06 2.48 9.08
N ASN A 76 4.09 1.96 9.75
CA ASN A 76 4.41 2.41 11.11
C ASN A 76 4.87 3.86 11.15
N ARG A 77 5.61 4.32 10.13
CA ARG A 77 6.00 5.73 9.99
C ARG A 77 4.79 6.63 9.72
N ILE A 78 3.86 6.24 8.85
CA ILE A 78 2.62 6.99 8.61
C ILE A 78 1.81 7.17 9.90
N ILE A 79 1.77 6.18 10.80
CA ILE A 79 0.93 6.24 11.99
C ILE A 79 1.62 6.92 13.17
N HIS A 80 2.92 6.67 13.39
CA HIS A 80 3.62 7.09 14.60
C HIS A 80 4.53 8.30 14.40
N ALA A 81 4.89 8.63 13.16
CA ALA A 81 5.74 9.77 12.82
C ALA A 81 5.16 10.52 11.61
N TYR A 82 3.83 10.71 11.63
CA TYR A 82 3.05 11.31 10.54
C TYR A 82 3.50 12.73 10.20
N ASP A 83 4.01 13.46 11.19
CA ASP A 83 4.60 14.80 11.06
C ASP A 83 5.91 14.80 10.26
N SER A 84 6.53 13.63 10.08
CA SER A 84 7.79 13.43 9.34
C SER A 84 7.63 12.67 8.02
N VAL A 85 6.39 12.41 7.58
CA VAL A 85 6.15 11.70 6.32
C VAL A 85 6.54 12.61 5.16
N ASP A 86 7.57 12.17 4.43
CA ASP A 86 8.04 12.85 3.23
C ASP A 86 7.18 12.43 2.03
N ASN A 87 6.43 13.40 1.49
CA ASN A 87 5.55 13.21 0.33
C ASN A 87 6.30 12.68 -0.90
N SER A 88 7.59 12.97 -1.05
CA SER A 88 8.39 12.44 -2.15
C SER A 88 8.56 10.93 -2.06
N ILE A 89 8.63 10.38 -0.84
CA ILE A 89 8.67 8.94 -0.59
C ILE A 89 7.31 8.32 -0.93
N VAL A 90 6.21 8.94 -0.48
CA VAL A 90 4.85 8.47 -0.79
C VAL A 90 4.67 8.42 -2.31
N TRP A 91 5.06 9.48 -3.02
CA TRP A 91 4.97 9.55 -4.47
C TRP A 91 5.82 8.47 -5.17
N ALA A 92 7.03 8.22 -4.68
CA ALA A 92 7.88 7.14 -5.20
C ALA A 92 7.22 5.76 -5.03
N ILE A 93 6.55 5.51 -3.89
CA ILE A 93 5.78 4.28 -3.66
C ILE A 93 4.68 4.11 -4.69
N ILE A 94 3.87 5.15 -4.91
CA ILE A 94 2.78 5.14 -5.90
C ILE A 94 3.32 4.81 -7.30
N LYS A 95 4.39 5.50 -7.73
CA LYS A 95 4.88 5.37 -9.11
C LYS A 95 5.74 4.14 -9.38
N ARG A 96 6.43 3.59 -8.38
CA ARG A 96 7.46 2.55 -8.58
C ARG A 96 7.16 1.21 -7.93
N HIS A 97 6.44 1.20 -6.81
CA HIS A 97 6.33 0.01 -5.96
C HIS A 97 4.92 -0.59 -5.95
N LEU A 98 3.89 0.24 -6.07
CA LEU A 98 2.50 -0.20 -5.95
C LEU A 98 2.11 -1.25 -7.02
N LYS A 99 2.58 -1.06 -8.26
CA LYS A 99 2.33 -2.00 -9.36
C LYS A 99 2.92 -3.39 -9.10
N ASN A 100 4.13 -3.47 -8.54
CA ASN A 100 4.78 -4.75 -8.26
C ASN A 100 4.01 -5.49 -7.15
N LEU A 101 3.66 -4.78 -6.07
CA LEU A 101 2.84 -5.34 -4.99
C LEU A 101 1.49 -5.86 -5.52
N LYS A 102 0.83 -5.11 -6.41
CA LYS A 102 -0.43 -5.53 -7.05
C LYS A 102 -0.27 -6.86 -7.78
N ASN A 103 0.82 -7.01 -8.55
CA ASN A 103 1.10 -8.23 -9.29
C ASN A 103 1.36 -9.41 -8.36
N ASP A 104 2.19 -9.24 -7.32
CA ASP A 104 2.46 -10.28 -6.31
C ASP A 104 1.17 -10.78 -5.66
N VAL A 105 0.29 -9.85 -5.28
CA VAL A 105 -0.99 -10.19 -4.64
C VAL A 105 -1.94 -10.88 -5.62
N LEU A 106 -1.98 -10.47 -6.88
CA LEU A 106 -2.80 -11.13 -7.91
C LEU A 106 -2.36 -12.57 -8.16
N LEU A 107 -1.05 -12.83 -8.22
CA LEU A 107 -0.54 -14.20 -8.36
C LEU A 107 -1.03 -15.10 -7.23
N LEU A 108 -0.94 -14.63 -5.99
CA LEU A 108 -1.37 -15.37 -4.80
C LEU A 108 -2.87 -15.66 -4.72
N ILE A 109 -3.72 -14.87 -5.38
CA ILE A 109 -5.18 -15.10 -5.42
C ILE A 109 -5.57 -16.08 -6.54
N THR A 110 -4.77 -16.14 -7.59
CA THR A 110 -5.08 -16.95 -8.79
C THR A 110 -4.59 -18.41 -8.64
N ASP A 111 -3.70 -18.67 -7.67
CA ASP A 111 -3.24 -19.99 -7.22
C ASP A 111 -4.18 -20.62 -6.16
#